data_AF-A0A090WBC5-F1
#
_entry.id   AF-A0A090WBC5-F1
#
_cell.length_a   1.000
_cell.length_b   1.000
_cell.length_c   1.000
_cell.angle_alpha   90.00
_cell.angle_beta   90.00
_cell.angle_gamma   90.00
#
_symmetry.space_group_name_H-M   'P 1'
#
loop_
_entity.id
_entity.type
_entity.pdbx_description
1 polymer ?
#
loop_
_entity_poly.entity_id
_entity_poly.type
_entity_poly.pdbx_seq_one_letter_code
_entity_poly.pdbx_strand_id
1 'polypeptide(L)'
;MAINNAIKSKSDIPFPQLSYKSWNYTNKNTDINKDEQDLLKIATKFSKNELTDYFAGLDQLLEDYNFSTDDEKIAFNVRPEGLRFIVGQRAVWDLDFHGENGLIDAISDTDFFPVTHRYKGNDGAIMVGSNSYDDLKPHWEHVSSQVGKEYTSAIKSSYKRFQNHAFAKAVFDKEYREQILNRIDRSMAGESNPNYNKMPTPMTKSPLNQIFYGPPGTGKTYHTILEAAKIITNNESISYKEAQDVF
;
A
#
# COMPACT_ATOMS: atom_id res chain seq x y z
N MET A 1 -14.78 0.27 -36.36
CA MET A 1 -13.52 -0.47 -36.61
C MET A 1 -12.24 0.22 -36.10
N ALA A 2 -12.29 1.45 -35.55
CA ALA A 2 -11.06 2.15 -35.13
C ALA A 2 -10.49 1.73 -33.76
N ILE A 3 -11.33 1.41 -32.78
CA ILE A 3 -10.90 1.16 -31.39
C ILE A 3 -10.10 -0.14 -31.25
N ASN A 4 -10.56 -1.24 -31.86
CA ASN A 4 -9.84 -2.52 -31.75
C ASN A 4 -8.44 -2.47 -32.38
N ASN A 5 -8.26 -1.67 -33.43
CA ASN A 5 -6.94 -1.47 -34.04
C ASN A 5 -6.05 -0.61 -33.14
N ALA A 6 -6.59 0.42 -32.50
CA ALA A 6 -5.86 1.24 -31.52
C ALA A 6 -5.50 0.48 -30.22
N ILE A 7 -6.35 -0.46 -29.80
CA ILE A 7 -6.06 -1.35 -28.66
C ILE A 7 -4.97 -2.36 -29.05
N LYS A 8 -5.09 -2.99 -30.23
CA LYS A 8 -4.06 -3.91 -30.75
C LYS A 8 -2.71 -3.23 -30.96
N SER A 9 -2.69 -1.97 -31.37
CA SER A 9 -1.43 -1.22 -31.51
C SER A 9 -0.75 -0.90 -30.17
N LYS A 10 -1.46 -1.06 -29.05
CA LYS A 10 -0.94 -0.78 -27.69
C LYS A 10 -0.80 -2.03 -26.82
N SER A 11 -1.38 -3.16 -27.24
CA SER A 11 -1.32 -4.40 -26.49
C SER A 11 -1.59 -5.60 -27.40
N ASP A 12 -0.72 -6.59 -27.34
CA ASP A 12 -0.88 -7.88 -28.03
C ASP A 12 -1.92 -8.79 -27.35
N ILE A 13 -2.46 -8.36 -26.21
CA ILE A 13 -3.44 -9.10 -25.44
C ILE A 13 -4.82 -8.96 -26.13
N PRO A 14 -5.55 -10.06 -26.39
CA PRO A 14 -6.91 -9.97 -26.92
C PRO A 14 -7.81 -9.11 -26.04
N PHE A 15 -8.68 -8.29 -26.64
CA PHE A 15 -9.62 -7.41 -25.93
C PHE A 15 -10.39 -8.11 -24.77
N PRO A 16 -10.88 -9.36 -24.92
CA PRO A 16 -11.52 -10.05 -23.80
C PRO A 16 -10.60 -10.26 -22.58
N GLN A 17 -9.33 -10.58 -22.82
CA GLN A 17 -8.34 -10.75 -21.75
C GLN A 17 -7.95 -9.41 -21.11
N LEU A 18 -7.82 -8.34 -21.90
CA LEU A 18 -7.61 -6.97 -21.39
C LEU A 18 -8.77 -6.51 -20.51
N SER A 19 -10.00 -6.76 -20.94
CA SER A 19 -11.22 -6.45 -20.19
C SER A 19 -11.25 -7.20 -18.86
N TYR A 20 -10.90 -8.49 -18.86
CA TYR A 20 -10.82 -9.29 -17.64
C TYR A 20 -9.72 -8.80 -16.68
N LYS A 21 -8.53 -8.45 -17.20
CA LYS A 21 -7.46 -7.83 -16.40
C LYS A 21 -7.90 -6.50 -15.79
N SER A 22 -8.62 -5.67 -16.55
CA SER A 22 -9.14 -4.39 -16.08
C SER A 22 -10.18 -4.57 -14.99
N TRP A 23 -11.11 -5.52 -15.15
CA TRP A 23 -12.10 -5.86 -14.13
C TRP A 23 -11.46 -6.38 -12.84
N ASN A 24 -10.45 -7.26 -12.94
CA ASN A 24 -9.68 -7.72 -11.79
C ASN A 24 -8.92 -6.58 -11.10
N TYR A 25 -8.35 -5.65 -11.88
CA TYR A 25 -7.69 -4.46 -11.33
C TYR A 25 -8.67 -3.59 -10.53
N THR A 26 -9.87 -3.34 -11.07
CA THR A 26 -10.91 -2.56 -10.39
C THR A 26 -11.41 -3.26 -9.12
N ASN A 27 -11.54 -4.58 -9.12
CA ASN A 27 -12.03 -5.33 -7.95
C ASN A 27 -10.96 -5.53 -6.87
N LYS A 28 -9.66 -5.52 -7.21
CA LYS A 28 -8.58 -5.43 -6.21
C LYS A 28 -8.65 -4.14 -5.37
N ASN A 29 -9.43 -3.13 -5.76
CA ASN A 29 -9.63 -1.92 -4.93
C ASN A 29 -10.32 -2.20 -3.58
N THR A 30 -11.02 -3.32 -3.40
CA THR A 30 -11.57 -3.66 -2.07
C THR A 30 -10.46 -3.97 -1.07
N ASP A 31 -9.39 -4.64 -1.51
CA ASP A 31 -8.21 -4.93 -0.68
C ASP A 31 -7.42 -3.64 -0.42
N ILE A 32 -7.30 -2.75 -1.42
CA ILE A 32 -6.67 -1.43 -1.25
C ILE A 32 -7.41 -0.57 -0.22
N ASN A 33 -8.75 -0.64 -0.16
CA ASN A 33 -9.51 0.12 0.84
C ASN A 33 -9.23 -0.37 2.27
N LYS A 34 -9.20 -1.70 2.48
CA LYS A 34 -8.82 -2.27 3.78
C LYS A 34 -7.37 -1.93 4.14
N ASP A 35 -6.45 -2.12 3.21
CA ASP A 35 -5.03 -1.81 3.40
C ASP A 35 -4.81 -0.33 3.71
N GLU A 36 -5.56 0.57 3.07
CA GLU A 36 -5.52 2.00 3.34
C GLU A 36 -6.06 2.33 4.74
N GLN A 37 -7.14 1.68 5.18
CA GLN A 37 -7.64 1.83 6.55
C GLN A 37 -6.61 1.35 7.59
N ASP A 38 -5.98 0.20 7.36
CA ASP A 38 -4.94 -0.33 8.22
C ASP A 38 -3.72 0.61 8.26
N LEU A 39 -3.30 1.12 7.10
CA LEU A 39 -2.22 2.11 7.00
C LEU A 39 -2.57 3.38 7.77
N LEU A 40 -3.75 3.97 7.55
CA LEU A 40 -4.17 5.20 8.22
C LEU A 40 -4.23 5.02 9.73
N LYS A 41 -4.80 3.91 10.21
CA LYS A 41 -4.91 3.60 11.64
C LYS A 41 -3.54 3.59 12.33
N ILE A 42 -2.51 3.10 11.66
CA ILE A 42 -1.15 3.05 12.21
C ILE A 42 -0.44 4.40 12.01
N ALA A 43 -0.54 4.98 10.82
CA ALA A 43 0.13 6.24 10.48
C ALA A 43 -0.37 7.42 11.32
N THR A 44 -1.65 7.46 11.73
CA THR A 44 -2.18 8.51 12.61
C THR A 44 -1.57 8.53 14.01
N LYS A 45 -0.80 7.50 14.39
CA LYS A 45 -0.07 7.50 15.66
C LYS A 45 1.16 8.42 15.61
N PHE A 46 1.68 8.69 14.41
CA PHE A 46 2.88 9.47 14.17
C PHE A 46 2.51 10.87 13.68
N SER A 47 3.34 11.85 13.99
CA SER A 47 3.20 13.20 13.47
C SER A 47 3.49 13.25 11.96
N LYS A 48 2.98 14.27 11.29
CA LYS A 48 3.26 14.49 9.86
C LYS A 48 4.76 14.60 9.58
N ASN A 49 5.52 15.24 10.48
CA ASN A 49 6.96 15.40 10.34
C ASN A 49 7.68 14.05 10.43
N GLU A 50 7.33 13.21 11.41
CA GLU A 50 7.89 11.86 11.58
C GLU A 50 7.62 10.98 10.36
N LEU A 51 6.40 11.02 9.82
CA LEU A 51 6.06 10.28 8.59
C LEU A 51 6.82 10.82 7.37
N THR A 52 6.92 12.14 7.24
CA THR A 52 7.65 12.78 6.14
C THR A 52 9.12 12.36 6.16
N ASP A 53 9.73 12.35 7.34
CA ASP A 53 11.11 11.99 7.56
C ASP A 53 11.36 10.49 7.31
N TYR A 54 10.47 9.62 7.78
CA TYR A 54 10.47 8.19 7.45
C TYR A 54 10.44 7.93 5.94
N PHE A 55 9.53 8.62 5.24
CA PHE A 55 9.40 8.49 3.80
C PHE A 55 10.58 9.08 3.03
N ALA A 56 11.30 10.07 3.58
CA ALA A 56 12.52 10.59 2.97
C ALA A 56 13.63 9.53 2.91
N GLY A 57 13.80 8.72 3.98
CA GLY A 57 14.72 7.59 3.96
C GLY A 57 14.32 6.50 2.96
N LEU A 58 13.01 6.21 2.84
CA LEU A 58 12.52 5.30 1.80
C LEU A 58 12.78 5.82 0.39
N ASP A 59 12.55 7.12 0.14
CA ASP A 59 12.82 7.74 -1.15
C ASP A 59 14.30 7.61 -1.52
N GLN A 60 15.22 7.83 -0.56
CA GLN A 60 16.65 7.63 -0.79
C GLN A 60 16.97 6.17 -1.15
N LEU A 61 16.37 5.18 -0.46
CA LEU A 61 16.57 3.76 -0.80
C LEU A 61 16.00 3.41 -2.19
N LEU A 62 14.87 4.00 -2.59
CA LEU A 62 14.32 3.82 -3.93
C LEU A 62 15.26 4.37 -5.00
N GLU A 63 15.88 5.53 -4.74
CA GLU A 63 16.87 6.15 -5.64
C GLU A 63 18.15 5.32 -5.75
N ASP A 64 18.67 4.83 -4.62
CA ASP A 64 19.91 4.04 -4.56
C ASP A 64 19.80 2.71 -5.33
N TYR A 65 18.63 2.06 -5.29
CA TYR A 65 18.45 0.68 -5.77
C TYR A 65 17.46 0.52 -6.93
N ASN A 66 16.77 1.58 -7.34
CA ASN A 66 15.76 1.57 -8.39
C ASN A 66 14.71 0.45 -8.20
N PHE A 67 14.22 0.30 -6.97
CA PHE A 67 13.19 -0.68 -6.64
C PHE A 67 11.91 -0.44 -7.44
N SER A 68 11.12 -1.50 -7.66
CA SER A 68 9.82 -1.42 -8.34
C SER A 68 8.70 -2.04 -7.52
N THR A 69 7.46 -1.65 -7.78
CA THR A 69 6.26 -2.19 -7.11
C THR A 69 6.12 -3.71 -7.27
N ASP A 70 6.56 -4.24 -8.42
CA ASP A 70 6.48 -5.65 -8.80
C ASP A 70 7.70 -6.46 -8.32
N ASP A 71 8.62 -5.84 -7.57
CA ASP A 71 9.80 -6.52 -7.06
C ASP A 71 9.43 -7.54 -5.97
N GLU A 72 9.62 -8.82 -6.29
CA GLU A 72 9.32 -9.96 -5.41
C GLU A 72 10.29 -10.07 -4.22
N LYS A 73 11.42 -9.36 -4.24
CA LYS A 73 12.41 -9.37 -3.15
C LYS A 73 12.06 -8.42 -2.02
N ILE A 74 11.15 -7.47 -2.25
CA ILE A 74 10.84 -6.43 -1.27
C ILE A 74 9.39 -6.51 -0.80
N ALA A 75 9.12 -6.11 0.43
CA ALA A 75 7.75 -6.06 0.97
C ALA A 75 7.56 -4.83 1.87
N PHE A 76 6.35 -4.27 1.81
CA PHE A 76 5.92 -3.13 2.62
C PHE A 76 4.77 -3.57 3.49
N ASN A 77 5.01 -3.70 4.79
CA ASN A 77 4.07 -4.29 5.72
C ASN A 77 3.64 -3.27 6.77
N VAL A 78 2.34 -3.24 7.04
CA VAL A 78 1.76 -2.50 8.17
C VAL A 78 1.62 -3.46 9.35
N ARG A 79 2.12 -3.06 10.53
CA ARG A 79 2.04 -3.80 11.78
C ARG A 79 1.30 -2.99 12.85
N PRO A 80 0.82 -3.65 13.93
CA PRO A 80 0.28 -2.93 15.09
C PRO A 80 1.24 -1.87 15.67
N GLU A 81 2.53 -2.16 15.63
CA GLU A 81 3.59 -1.34 16.21
C GLU A 81 4.05 -0.22 15.24
N GLY A 82 3.93 -0.43 13.93
CA GLY A 82 4.45 0.53 12.96
C GLY A 82 4.49 0.07 11.51
N LEU A 83 5.30 0.76 10.70
CA LEU A 83 5.49 0.50 9.28
C LEU A 83 6.84 -0.19 9.07
N ARG A 84 6.90 -1.18 8.19
CA ARG A 84 8.15 -1.92 7.92
C ARG A 84 8.39 -2.13 6.44
N PHE A 85 9.60 -1.78 6.05
CA PHE A 85 10.17 -2.15 4.77
C PHE A 85 11.10 -3.35 4.94
N ILE A 86 10.90 -4.36 4.11
CA ILE A 86 11.65 -5.63 4.14
C ILE A 86 12.33 -5.81 2.80
N VAL A 87 13.59 -6.24 2.85
CA VAL A 87 14.33 -6.72 1.69
C VAL A 87 14.80 -8.14 1.97
N GLY A 88 14.47 -9.07 1.09
CA GLY A 88 14.72 -10.49 1.27
C GLY A 88 14.00 -11.03 2.50
N GLN A 89 14.76 -11.42 3.53
CA GLN A 89 14.23 -11.98 4.79
C GLN A 89 14.44 -11.05 5.99
N ARG A 90 14.94 -9.82 5.81
CA ARG A 90 15.22 -8.89 6.91
C ARG A 90 14.44 -7.59 6.77
N ALA A 91 14.02 -7.06 7.92
CA ALA A 91 13.56 -5.68 7.99
C ALA A 91 14.76 -4.77 7.76
N VAL A 92 14.57 -3.72 6.96
CA VAL A 92 15.64 -2.81 6.61
C VAL A 92 15.39 -1.36 6.99
N TRP A 93 14.11 -0.98 7.09
CA TRP A 93 13.70 0.37 7.42
C TRP A 93 12.33 0.33 8.08
N ASP A 94 12.30 0.52 9.39
CA ASP A 94 11.11 0.44 10.21
C ASP A 94 10.80 1.83 10.81
N LEU A 95 9.51 2.17 10.84
CA LEU A 95 8.98 3.24 11.67
C LEU A 95 8.17 2.57 12.77
N ASP A 96 8.58 2.70 14.01
CA ASP A 96 8.00 1.97 15.13
C ASP A 96 8.10 2.79 16.42
N PHE A 97 7.22 2.55 17.40
CA PHE A 97 7.27 3.24 18.69
C PHE A 97 8.30 2.58 19.61
N HIS A 98 9.59 2.87 19.40
CA HIS A 98 10.66 2.34 20.23
C HIS A 98 11.11 3.30 21.33
N GLY A 99 10.17 3.80 22.15
CA GLY A 99 10.46 4.46 23.43
C GLY A 99 11.70 5.38 23.40
N GLU A 100 12.76 5.02 24.15
CA GLU A 100 14.01 5.78 24.25
C GLU A 100 15.02 5.57 23.10
N ASN A 101 14.80 4.57 22.23
CA ASN A 101 15.72 4.19 21.15
C ASN A 101 15.41 4.87 19.80
N GLY A 102 14.40 5.73 19.75
CA GLY A 102 14.00 6.45 18.55
C GLY A 102 12.77 5.88 17.86
N LEU A 103 12.41 6.48 16.72
CA LEU A 103 11.23 6.11 15.93
C LEU A 103 11.60 5.33 14.66
N ILE A 104 12.80 5.57 14.12
CA ILE A 104 13.28 4.93 12.91
C ILE A 104 14.32 3.89 13.27
N ASP A 105 14.11 2.66 12.84
CA ASP A 105 15.13 1.62 12.87
C ASP A 105 15.65 1.35 11.46
N ALA A 106 16.96 1.45 11.29
CA ALA A 106 17.65 1.20 10.04
C ALA A 106 18.54 -0.04 10.14
N ILE A 107 18.53 -0.91 9.13
CA ILE A 107 19.53 -1.97 9.06
C ILE A 107 20.91 -1.38 8.83
N SER A 108 21.93 -1.97 9.43
CA SER A 108 23.33 -1.53 9.32
C SER A 108 24.27 -2.71 9.55
N ASP A 109 25.51 -2.57 9.09
CA ASP A 109 26.63 -3.44 9.46
C ASP A 109 27.50 -2.90 10.60
N THR A 110 27.15 -1.72 11.14
CA THR A 110 27.91 -0.98 12.16
C THR A 110 27.00 -0.33 13.20
N ASP A 111 27.39 -0.33 14.49
CA ASP A 111 26.60 0.13 15.64
C ASP A 111 26.86 1.60 16.03
N PHE A 112 26.71 2.51 15.05
CA PHE A 112 26.89 3.96 15.27
C PHE A 112 25.77 4.62 16.09
N PHE A 113 24.66 3.91 16.31
CA PHE A 113 23.54 4.30 17.18
C PHE A 113 23.10 3.10 18.04
N PRO A 114 22.23 3.29 19.05
CA PRO A 114 21.70 2.20 19.87
C PRO A 114 21.17 1.04 19.02
N VAL A 115 21.68 -0.16 19.28
CA VAL A 115 21.26 -1.38 18.58
C VAL A 115 19.92 -1.84 19.12
N THR A 116 18.89 -1.80 18.29
CA THR A 116 17.52 -2.23 18.63
C THR A 116 17.28 -3.70 18.32
N HIS A 117 18.00 -4.24 17.32
CA HIS A 117 17.91 -5.66 16.97
C HIS A 117 19.24 -6.21 16.45
N ARG A 118 19.55 -7.48 16.76
CA ARG A 118 20.66 -8.22 16.16
C ARG A 118 20.14 -9.44 15.41
N TYR A 119 20.42 -9.51 14.12
CA TYR A 119 20.01 -10.64 13.30
C TYR A 119 20.87 -11.87 13.61
N LYS A 120 20.24 -13.05 13.51
CA LYS A 120 20.97 -14.33 13.54
C LYS A 120 21.67 -14.52 12.19
N GLY A 121 22.93 -14.97 12.18
CA GLY A 121 23.64 -15.23 10.92
C GLY A 121 25.16 -15.14 10.93
N ASN A 122 25.79 -14.64 12.01
CA ASN A 122 27.24 -14.37 12.06
C ASN A 122 27.76 -13.43 10.95
N ASP A 123 26.86 -12.68 10.31
CA ASP A 123 27.15 -11.72 9.25
C ASP A 123 27.09 -10.26 9.72
N GLY A 124 26.92 -10.05 11.03
CA GLY A 124 27.01 -8.74 11.67
C GLY A 124 25.82 -7.81 11.45
N ALA A 125 24.79 -8.22 10.72
CA ALA A 125 23.63 -7.37 10.44
C ALA A 125 22.85 -7.02 11.72
N ILE A 126 22.59 -5.74 11.91
CA ILE A 126 21.89 -5.18 13.05
C ILE A 126 20.86 -4.13 12.61
N MET A 127 19.90 -3.81 13.48
CA MET A 127 19.08 -2.62 13.37
C MET A 127 19.59 -1.59 14.37
N VAL A 128 19.72 -0.35 13.94
CA VAL A 128 20.11 0.80 14.76
C VAL A 128 18.98 1.81 14.81
N GLY A 129 18.69 2.32 16.01
CA GLY A 129 17.58 3.24 16.27
C GLY A 129 17.99 4.71 16.19
N SER A 130 17.13 5.52 15.57
CA SER A 130 17.29 6.97 15.41
C SER A 130 15.95 7.69 15.56
N ASN A 131 15.98 8.96 15.95
CA ASN A 131 14.79 9.81 15.96
C ASN A 131 14.48 10.41 14.59
N SER A 132 15.47 10.50 13.70
CA SER A 132 15.29 11.09 12.38
C SER A 132 16.15 10.43 11.30
N TYR A 133 15.72 10.57 10.05
CA TYR A 133 16.50 10.22 8.88
C TYR A 133 17.72 11.13 8.72
N ASP A 134 17.61 12.41 9.09
CA ASP A 134 18.72 13.35 9.08
C ASP A 134 19.91 12.89 9.94
N ASP A 135 19.64 12.33 11.12
CA ASP A 135 20.67 11.77 12.01
C ASP A 135 21.38 10.55 11.38
N LEU A 136 20.70 9.82 10.50
CA LEU A 136 21.23 8.64 9.81
C LEU A 136 22.06 9.01 8.57
N LYS A 137 21.89 10.21 8.00
CA LYS A 137 22.60 10.64 6.77
C LYS A 137 24.13 10.52 6.85
N PRO A 138 24.81 10.93 7.94
CA PRO A 138 26.26 10.77 8.06
C PRO A 138 26.75 9.32 8.01
N HIS A 139 25.84 8.36 8.26
CA HIS A 139 26.12 6.93 8.31
C HIS A 139 25.38 6.14 7.22
N TRP A 140 24.83 6.83 6.22
CA TRP A 140 23.99 6.22 5.18
C TRP A 140 24.70 5.12 4.39
N GLU A 141 26.02 5.21 4.25
CA GLU A 141 26.84 4.17 3.61
C GLU A 141 26.64 2.79 4.28
N HIS A 142 26.63 2.73 5.61
CA HIS A 142 26.45 1.48 6.35
C HIS A 142 25.03 0.93 6.19
N VAL A 143 24.04 1.82 6.16
CA VAL A 143 22.64 1.44 5.95
C VAL A 143 22.44 0.91 4.53
N SER A 144 22.77 1.73 3.53
CA SER A 144 22.62 1.42 2.12
C SER A 144 23.40 0.14 1.78
N SER A 145 24.70 0.06 2.11
CA SER A 145 25.51 -1.14 1.80
C SER A 145 24.92 -2.43 2.40
N GLN A 146 24.35 -2.39 3.60
CA GLN A 146 23.69 -3.55 4.18
C GLN A 146 22.38 -3.88 3.45
N VAL A 147 21.55 -2.89 3.08
CA VAL A 147 20.38 -3.09 2.21
C VAL A 147 20.78 -3.76 0.89
N GLY A 148 21.85 -3.29 0.25
CA GLY A 148 22.36 -3.87 -0.98
C GLY A 148 22.77 -5.34 -0.86
N LYS A 149 23.38 -5.73 0.27
CA LYS A 149 23.71 -7.13 0.57
C LYS A 149 22.45 -8.00 0.69
N GLU A 150 21.42 -7.52 1.41
CA GLU A 150 20.13 -8.21 1.53
C GLU A 150 19.45 -8.35 0.15
N TYR A 151 19.48 -7.29 -0.65
CA TYR A 151 18.83 -7.27 -1.96
C TYR A 151 19.49 -8.22 -2.96
N THR A 152 20.83 -8.21 -3.00
CA THR A 152 21.61 -9.01 -3.95
C THR A 152 21.49 -10.51 -3.64
N SER A 153 21.46 -10.88 -2.36
CA SER A 153 21.33 -12.27 -1.92
C SER A 153 19.90 -12.82 -2.02
N ALA A 154 18.89 -11.96 -2.02
CA ALA A 154 17.49 -12.37 -2.06
C ALA A 154 17.05 -12.88 -3.45
N ILE A 155 16.29 -13.97 -3.46
CA ILE A 155 15.50 -14.42 -4.62
C ILE A 155 14.08 -13.87 -4.55
N LYS A 156 13.48 -13.89 -3.34
CA LYS A 156 12.16 -13.35 -3.03
C LYS A 156 12.04 -13.05 -1.53
N SER A 157 11.05 -12.26 -1.16
CA SER A 157 10.62 -12.08 0.22
C SER A 157 9.41 -12.96 0.53
N SER A 158 9.56 -13.88 1.49
CA SER A 158 8.42 -14.64 2.02
C SER A 158 7.36 -13.73 2.68
N TYR A 159 7.74 -12.51 3.05
CA TYR A 159 6.87 -11.49 3.64
C TYR A 159 6.03 -10.74 2.61
N LYS A 160 6.29 -10.88 1.30
CA LYS A 160 5.48 -10.27 0.22
C LYS A 160 4.00 -10.62 0.32
N ARG A 161 3.67 -11.82 0.81
CA ARG A 161 2.28 -12.27 1.04
C ARG A 161 1.51 -11.46 2.08
N PHE A 162 2.21 -10.70 2.91
CA PHE A 162 1.64 -9.82 3.94
C PHE A 162 1.75 -8.34 3.55
N GLN A 163 2.08 -8.05 2.28
CA GLN A 163 2.23 -6.68 1.81
C GLN A 163 0.91 -5.93 1.96
N ASN A 164 1.01 -4.74 2.52
CA ASN A 164 -0.05 -3.75 2.49
C ASN A 164 0.11 -2.93 1.19
N HIS A 165 -0.84 -3.09 0.28
CA HIS A 165 -0.80 -2.48 -1.05
C HIS A 165 -0.96 -0.95 -1.00
N ALA A 166 -1.71 -0.42 -0.04
CA ALA A 166 -1.81 1.02 0.18
C ALA A 166 -0.48 1.61 0.65
N PHE A 167 0.24 0.93 1.54
CA PHE A 167 1.55 1.38 1.99
C PHE A 167 2.57 1.31 0.87
N ALA A 168 2.63 0.19 0.13
CA ALA A 168 3.47 0.10 -1.06
C ALA A 168 3.16 1.24 -2.05
N LYS A 169 1.88 1.51 -2.32
CA LYS A 169 1.48 2.63 -3.18
C LYS A 169 1.96 3.97 -2.63
N ALA A 170 1.84 4.24 -1.33
CA ALA A 170 2.36 5.47 -0.72
C ALA A 170 3.89 5.59 -0.86
N VAL A 171 4.63 4.49 -0.92
CA VAL A 171 6.07 4.52 -1.16
C VAL A 171 6.39 4.92 -2.60
N PHE A 172 5.70 4.38 -3.61
CA PHE A 172 6.04 4.65 -5.02
C PHE A 172 5.29 5.81 -5.68
N ASP A 173 4.14 6.23 -5.14
CA ASP A 173 3.28 7.29 -5.67
C ASP A 173 3.25 8.47 -4.69
N LYS A 174 4.07 9.49 -4.99
CA LYS A 174 4.21 10.70 -4.15
C LYS A 174 2.91 11.50 -4.06
N GLU A 175 2.09 11.54 -5.12
CA GLU A 175 0.80 12.23 -5.07
C GLU A 175 -0.19 11.53 -4.14
N TYR A 176 -0.25 10.20 -4.21
CA TYR A 176 -1.06 9.41 -3.29
C TYR A 176 -0.55 9.51 -1.84
N ARG A 177 0.77 9.51 -1.62
CA ARG A 177 1.38 9.76 -0.30
C ARG A 177 0.91 11.08 0.29
N GLU A 178 0.96 12.17 -0.47
CA GLU A 178 0.49 13.49 -0.04
C GLU A 178 -0.99 13.48 0.35
N GLN A 179 -1.84 12.74 -0.37
CA GLN A 179 -3.24 12.58 0.00
C GLN A 179 -3.42 11.88 1.36
N ILE A 180 -2.61 10.86 1.64
CA ILE A 180 -2.60 10.16 2.93
C ILE A 180 -2.12 11.09 4.06
N LEU A 181 -0.98 11.77 3.89
CA LEU A 181 -0.43 12.69 4.89
C LEU A 181 -1.42 13.82 5.22
N ASN A 182 -2.07 14.41 4.23
CA ASN A 182 -3.07 15.47 4.45
C ASN A 182 -4.36 14.97 5.11
N ARG A 183 -4.68 13.67 5.04
CA ARG A 183 -5.80 13.08 5.79
C ARG A 183 -5.42 12.89 7.25
N ILE A 184 -4.20 12.46 7.52
CA ILE A 184 -3.67 12.27 8.87
C ILE A 184 -3.61 13.60 9.61
N ASP A 185 -3.11 14.65 8.96
CA ASP A 185 -3.01 16.02 9.50
C ASP A 185 -4.37 16.55 9.98
N ARG A 186 -5.41 16.43 9.12
CA ARG A 186 -6.79 16.81 9.47
C ARG A 186 -7.38 15.96 10.59
N SER A 187 -7.09 14.66 10.62
CA SER A 187 -7.54 13.77 11.69
C SER A 187 -6.95 14.15 13.04
N MET A 188 -5.69 14.60 13.08
CA MET A 188 -5.00 15.01 14.31
C MET A 188 -5.41 16.41 14.78
N ALA A 189 -5.78 17.31 13.87
CA ALA A 189 -6.20 18.68 14.18
C ALA A 189 -7.55 18.79 14.92
N GLY A 190 -8.19 17.67 15.27
CA GLY A 190 -9.50 17.69 15.93
C GLY A 190 -10.62 18.21 15.02
N GLU A 191 -10.34 18.40 13.72
CA GLU A 191 -11.35 18.55 12.69
C GLU A 191 -12.07 17.21 12.56
N SER A 192 -12.97 16.96 13.51
CA SER A 192 -14.02 15.97 13.35
C SER A 192 -14.77 16.32 12.08
N ASN A 193 -14.41 15.68 10.99
CA ASN A 193 -15.32 15.60 9.87
C ASN A 193 -16.58 14.91 10.45
N PRO A 194 -17.76 15.55 10.48
CA PRO A 194 -18.97 14.96 11.05
C PRO A 194 -19.40 13.65 10.35
N ASN A 195 -18.67 13.22 9.31
CA ASN A 195 -18.82 11.95 8.61
C ASN A 195 -18.02 10.76 9.18
N TYR A 196 -17.40 10.84 10.37
CA TYR A 196 -16.73 9.68 10.97
C TYR A 196 -17.48 8.99 12.12
N ASN A 197 -18.60 9.54 12.62
CA ASN A 197 -19.51 8.86 13.56
C ASN A 197 -20.95 8.67 13.04
N LYS A 198 -21.25 9.22 11.88
CA LYS A 198 -22.12 8.56 10.91
C LYS A 198 -21.21 8.31 9.73
N MET A 199 -20.87 7.05 9.45
CA MET A 199 -20.74 6.72 8.03
C MET A 199 -21.98 7.35 7.38
N PRO A 200 -21.88 8.10 6.29
CA PRO A 200 -22.94 7.93 5.31
C PRO A 200 -22.92 6.41 5.14
N THR A 201 -23.93 5.69 5.67
CA THR A 201 -24.24 4.32 5.22
C THR A 201 -23.90 4.34 3.76
N PRO A 202 -22.85 3.64 3.30
CA PRO A 202 -22.14 4.02 2.08
C PRO A 202 -23.24 4.25 1.08
N MET A 203 -23.51 5.52 0.75
CA MET A 203 -24.28 5.79 -0.44
C MET A 203 -23.27 5.32 -1.43
N THR A 204 -23.44 4.05 -1.80
CA THR A 204 -22.64 3.33 -2.77
C THR A 204 -22.42 4.38 -3.83
N LYS A 205 -21.18 4.92 -3.92
CA LYS A 205 -20.84 5.90 -4.94
C LYS A 205 -20.70 5.09 -6.23
N SER A 206 -21.80 4.45 -6.61
CA SER A 206 -21.95 3.77 -7.85
C SER A 206 -21.82 4.86 -8.90
N PRO A 207 -20.88 4.69 -9.85
CA PRO A 207 -20.65 5.70 -10.86
C PRO A 207 -21.97 5.99 -11.57
N LEU A 208 -22.33 7.28 -11.68
CA LEU A 208 -23.60 7.73 -12.26
C LEU A 208 -23.89 7.09 -13.63
N ASN A 209 -22.82 6.84 -14.41
CA ASN A 209 -22.87 6.25 -15.74
C ASN A 209 -22.01 4.98 -15.81
N GLN A 210 -22.38 3.94 -15.05
CA GLN A 210 -21.71 2.63 -15.12
C GLN A 210 -22.17 1.84 -16.35
N ILE A 211 -21.21 1.34 -17.14
CA ILE A 211 -21.48 0.47 -18.29
C ILE A 211 -20.84 -0.90 -18.03
N PHE A 212 -21.64 -1.97 -18.02
CA PHE A 212 -21.15 -3.34 -18.03
C PHE A 212 -20.88 -3.79 -19.47
N TYR A 213 -19.62 -4.03 -19.81
CA TYR A 213 -19.19 -4.48 -21.14
C TYR A 213 -18.50 -5.85 -21.07
N GLY A 214 -18.47 -6.58 -22.18
CA GLY A 214 -17.84 -7.90 -22.27
C GLY A 214 -18.50 -8.81 -23.32
N PRO A 215 -17.86 -9.95 -23.68
CA PRO A 215 -18.41 -10.97 -24.58
C PRO A 215 -19.83 -11.44 -24.23
N PRO A 216 -20.58 -12.04 -25.16
CA PRO A 216 -21.86 -12.68 -24.82
C PRO A 216 -21.65 -13.76 -23.74
N GLY A 217 -22.61 -13.89 -22.82
CA GLY A 217 -22.54 -14.85 -21.71
C GLY A 217 -21.80 -14.40 -20.45
N THR A 218 -21.17 -13.22 -20.42
CA THR A 218 -20.41 -12.73 -19.23
C THR A 218 -21.28 -12.09 -18.13
N GLY A 219 -22.56 -12.45 -18.04
CA GLY A 219 -23.42 -12.00 -16.94
C GLY A 219 -23.74 -10.49 -16.91
N LYS A 220 -23.58 -9.74 -18.01
CA LYS A 220 -23.90 -8.28 -18.03
C LYS A 220 -25.30 -7.98 -17.51
N THR A 221 -26.29 -8.74 -17.96
CA THR A 221 -27.69 -8.62 -17.51
C THR A 221 -27.82 -8.94 -16.02
N TYR A 222 -27.16 -10.02 -15.57
CA TYR A 222 -27.14 -10.43 -14.17
C TYR A 222 -26.57 -9.32 -13.27
N HIS A 223 -25.40 -8.77 -13.62
CA HIS A 223 -24.75 -7.71 -12.87
C HIS A 223 -25.51 -6.40 -12.92
N THR A 224 -26.17 -6.07 -14.05
CA THR A 224 -26.97 -4.85 -14.14
C THR A 224 -28.14 -4.86 -13.16
N ILE A 225 -28.87 -5.98 -13.07
CA ILE A 225 -29.97 -6.14 -12.10
C ILE A 225 -29.44 -6.09 -10.67
N LEU A 226 -28.36 -6.83 -10.38
CA LEU A 226 -27.77 -6.90 -9.06
C LEU A 226 -27.28 -5.53 -8.58
N GLU A 227 -26.54 -4.80 -9.42
CA GLU A 227 -26.00 -3.48 -9.09
C GLU A 227 -27.09 -2.41 -8.99
N ALA A 228 -28.12 -2.47 -9.84
CA ALA A 228 -29.27 -1.58 -9.71
C ALA A 228 -30.03 -1.83 -8.39
N ALA A 229 -30.22 -3.09 -8.00
CA ALA A 229 -30.85 -3.44 -6.74
C ALA A 229 -30.01 -3.00 -5.53
N LYS A 230 -28.68 -3.17 -5.57
CA LYS A 230 -27.76 -2.66 -4.54
C LYS A 230 -27.89 -1.15 -4.35
N ILE A 231 -28.00 -0.39 -5.44
CA ILE A 231 -28.15 1.07 -5.41
C ILE A 231 -29.49 1.47 -4.82
N ILE A 232 -30.59 0.85 -5.27
CA ILE A 232 -31.95 1.17 -4.82
C ILE A 232 -32.16 0.83 -3.35
N THR A 233 -31.69 -0.35 -2.93
CA THR A 233 -31.90 -0.88 -1.57
C THR A 233 -30.82 -0.45 -0.58
N ASN A 234 -29.73 0.15 -1.08
CA ASN A 234 -28.53 0.45 -0.32
C ASN A 234 -27.97 -0.78 0.43
N ASN A 235 -28.08 -1.97 -0.16
CA ASN A 235 -27.62 -3.24 0.39
C ASN A 235 -26.61 -3.92 -0.54
N GLU A 236 -25.32 -3.80 -0.24
CA GLU A 236 -24.24 -4.40 -1.04
C GLU A 236 -24.24 -5.95 -1.02
N SER A 237 -24.90 -6.55 -0.04
CA SER A 237 -24.97 -8.00 0.17
C SER A 237 -26.24 -8.65 -0.39
N ILE A 238 -27.08 -7.89 -1.10
CA ILE A 238 -28.32 -8.41 -1.70
C ILE A 238 -28.03 -9.59 -2.63
N SER A 239 -28.76 -10.69 -2.46
CA SER A 239 -28.64 -11.83 -3.36
C SER A 239 -29.32 -11.55 -4.70
N TYR A 240 -28.93 -12.26 -5.75
CA TYR A 240 -29.58 -12.06 -7.06
C TYR A 240 -31.08 -12.35 -7.04
N LYS A 241 -31.51 -13.33 -6.25
CA LYS A 241 -32.94 -13.67 -6.12
C LYS A 241 -33.70 -12.51 -5.49
N GLU A 242 -33.19 -11.97 -4.40
CA GLU A 242 -33.78 -10.79 -3.74
C GLU A 242 -33.71 -9.55 -4.64
N ALA A 243 -32.66 -9.40 -5.45
CA ALA A 243 -32.52 -8.31 -6.42
C ALA A 243 -33.57 -8.39 -7.55
N GLN A 244 -34.02 -9.59 -7.93
CA GLN A 244 -35.11 -9.73 -8.89
C GLN A 244 -36.44 -9.28 -8.30
N ASP A 245 -36.65 -9.45 -7.00
CA ASP A 245 -37.89 -9.04 -6.31
C ASP A 245 -37.99 -7.51 -6.11
N VAL A 246 -36.90 -6.77 -6.36
CA VAL A 246 -36.86 -5.28 -6.31
C VAL A 246 -37.53 -4.65 -7.54
N PHE A 247 -37.65 -5.38 -8.67
CA PHE A 247 -38.16 -4.90 -9.96
C PHE A 247 -39.38 -5.68 -10.44
#